data_AF-U5S1B4-F1
#
_entry.id   AF-U5S1B4-F1
#
_cell.length_a   1.000
_cell.length_b   1.000
_cell.length_c   1.000
_cell.angle_alpha   90.00
_cell.angle_beta   90.00
_cell.angle_gamma   90.00
#
_symmetry.space_group_name_H-M   'P 1'
#
loop_
_entity.id
_entity.type
_entity.pdbx_description
1 polymer ?
#
loop_
_entity_poly.entity_id
_entity_poly.type
_entity_poly.pdbx_seq_one_letter_code
_entity_poly.pdbx_strand_id
1 'polypeptide(L)'
;LGTTAWQGTPEENTAMLRSALRFFGAADIGVVELDENVKKLVYTYPRVAPYKRYEFEAVDKGYEDDEKWVIPSTKKLYVVILVCRLLL
;
A
#
# COMPACT_ATOMS: atom_id res chain seq x y z
N LEU A 1 8.06 13.84 8.61
CA LEU A 1 8.57 13.76 10.00
C LEU A 1 10.09 13.70 9.92
N GLY A 2 10.81 14.51 10.70
CA GLY A 2 12.27 14.69 10.60
C GLY A 2 13.12 13.57 11.23
N THR A 3 12.57 12.36 11.38
CA THR A 3 13.27 11.21 11.96
C THR A 3 13.66 10.23 10.86
N THR A 4 14.67 9.40 11.11
CA THR A 4 15.01 8.30 10.21
C THR A 4 13.88 7.28 10.15
N ALA A 5 13.66 6.68 8.98
CA ALA A 5 12.72 5.58 8.83
C ALA A 5 13.19 4.36 9.65
N TRP A 6 12.26 3.66 10.28
CA TRP A 6 12.52 2.38 10.94
C TRP A 6 13.02 1.34 9.91
N GLN A 7 14.01 0.53 10.30
CA GLN A 7 14.61 -0.52 9.47
C GLN A 7 14.79 -1.79 10.32
N GLY A 8 13.80 -2.69 10.29
CA GLY A 8 13.89 -4.03 10.90
C GLY A 8 13.87 -5.15 9.87
N THR A 9 13.90 -6.41 10.32
CA THR A 9 13.65 -7.56 9.44
C THR A 9 12.21 -7.56 8.92
N PRO A 10 11.88 -8.30 7.85
CA PRO A 10 10.49 -8.43 7.38
C PRO A 10 9.51 -8.84 8.49
N GLU A 11 9.91 -9.74 9.38
CA GLU A 11 9.12 -10.22 10.52
C GLU A 11 8.90 -9.12 11.55
N GLU A 12 9.94 -8.37 11.91
CA GLU A 12 9.86 -7.25 12.84
C GLU A 12 8.99 -6.11 12.29
N ASN A 13 9.17 -5.77 11.01
CA ASN A 13 8.36 -4.75 10.34
C ASN A 13 6.88 -5.16 10.29
N THR A 14 6.60 -6.43 10.00
CA THR A 14 5.22 -6.95 9.98
C THR A 14 4.62 -7.00 11.38
N ALA A 15 5.39 -7.36 12.40
CA ALA A 15 4.94 -7.35 13.80
C ALA A 15 4.64 -5.93 14.30
N MET A 16 5.47 -4.95 13.91
CA MET A 16 5.26 -3.53 14.19
C MET A 16 3.99 -3.01 13.49
N LEU A 17 3.83 -3.27 12.20
CA LEU A 17 2.61 -2.89 11.46
C LEU A 17 1.35 -3.54 12.06
N ARG A 18 1.41 -4.82 12.42
CA ARG A 18 0.29 -5.52 13.07
C ARG A 18 -0.08 -4.83 14.36
N SER A 19 0.90 -4.52 15.21
CA SER A 19 0.67 -3.83 16.48
C SER A 19 0.01 -2.47 16.28
N ALA A 20 0.52 -1.66 15.35
CA ALA A 20 -0.04 -0.35 15.04
C ALA A 20 -1.46 -0.44 14.46
N LEU A 21 -1.70 -1.33 13.50
CA LEU A 21 -3.01 -1.46 12.84
C LEU A 21 -4.07 -2.09 13.75
N ARG A 22 -3.67 -3.00 14.65
CA ARG A 22 -4.54 -3.50 15.74
C ARG A 22 -4.97 -2.36 16.67
N PHE A 23 -4.05 -1.45 17.01
CA PHE A 23 -4.36 -0.26 17.78
C PHE A 23 -5.37 0.65 17.03
N PHE A 24 -5.28 0.74 15.71
CA PHE A 24 -6.26 1.44 14.86
C PHE A 24 -7.53 0.64 14.53
N GLY A 25 -7.77 -0.50 15.19
CA GLY A 25 -9.03 -1.25 15.11
C GLY A 25 -9.08 -2.38 14.09
N ALA A 26 -7.96 -2.71 13.43
CA ALA A 26 -7.90 -3.92 12.62
C ALA A 26 -8.05 -5.18 13.50
N ALA A 27 -8.78 -6.19 13.03
CA ALA A 27 -8.86 -7.50 13.67
C ALA A 27 -7.63 -8.35 13.35
N ASP A 28 -7.04 -8.19 12.16
CA ASP A 28 -5.71 -8.71 11.81
C ASP A 28 -5.20 -7.99 10.56
N ILE A 29 -4.00 -8.34 10.11
CA ILE A 29 -3.44 -7.86 8.84
C ILE A 29 -2.95 -9.01 7.97
N GLY A 30 -3.14 -8.87 6.67
CA GLY A 30 -2.45 -9.65 5.64
C GLY A 30 -1.45 -8.77 4.89
N VAL A 31 -0.36 -9.36 4.40
CA VAL A 31 0.64 -8.65 3.58
C VAL A 31 0.96 -9.51 2.36
N VAL A 32 0.97 -8.89 1.18
CA VAL A 32 1.36 -9.53 -0.08
C VAL A 32 2.26 -8.61 -0.89
N GLU A 33 3.23 -9.15 -1.61
CA GLU A 33 4.07 -8.38 -2.54
C GLU A 33 3.22 -7.88 -3.72
N LEU A 34 3.44 -6.64 -4.16
CA LEU A 34 2.80 -6.06 -5.35
C LEU A 34 3.54 -6.54 -6.61
N ASP A 35 3.43 -7.83 -6.88
CA ASP A 35 4.01 -8.48 -8.06
C ASP A 35 3.18 -8.25 -9.33
N GLU A 36 3.62 -8.82 -10.46
CA GLU A 36 2.94 -8.67 -11.76
C GLU A 36 1.51 -9.20 -11.79
N ASN A 37 1.14 -10.13 -10.90
CA ASN A 37 -0.23 -10.63 -10.81
C ASN A 37 -1.08 -9.73 -9.92
N VAL A 38 -0.55 -9.29 -8.78
CA VAL A 38 -1.26 -8.39 -7.86
C VAL A 38 -1.47 -7.01 -8.48
N LYS A 39 -0.53 -6.51 -9.31
CA LYS A 39 -0.70 -5.25 -10.06
C LYS A 39 -1.96 -5.23 -10.92
N LYS A 40 -2.41 -6.38 -11.44
CA LYS A 40 -3.65 -6.48 -12.25
C LYS A 40 -4.92 -6.22 -11.45
N LEU A 41 -4.84 -6.24 -10.11
CA LEU A 41 -5.97 -5.91 -9.22
C LEU A 41 -6.10 -4.40 -8.99
N VAL A 42 -5.11 -3.59 -9.38
CA VAL A 42 -5.20 -2.14 -9.30
C VAL A 42 -6.06 -1.64 -10.46
N TYR A 43 -7.13 -0.93 -10.14
CA TYR A 43 -7.97 -0.30 -11.16
C TYR A 43 -7.16 0.66 -12.03
N THR A 44 -7.39 0.68 -13.33
CA THR A 44 -6.82 1.74 -14.19
C THR A 44 -7.46 3.10 -13.90
N TYR A 45 -8.77 3.11 -13.61
CA TYR A 45 -9.54 4.30 -13.25
C TYR A 45 -10.27 4.06 -11.92
N PRO A 46 -9.94 4.80 -10.85
CA PRO A 46 -10.59 4.68 -9.56
C PRO A 46 -12.02 5.23 -9.59
N ARG A 47 -12.93 4.56 -8.88
CA ARG A 47 -14.33 5.02 -8.73
C ARG A 47 -14.44 6.45 -8.19
N VAL A 48 -13.54 6.84 -7.27
CA VAL A 48 -13.58 8.14 -6.58
C VAL A 48 -13.00 9.29 -7.41
N ALA A 49 -12.21 8.99 -8.43
CA ALA A 49 -11.61 9.97 -9.33
C ALA A 49 -11.51 9.37 -10.74
N PRO A 50 -12.64 9.17 -11.45
CA PRO A 50 -12.67 8.44 -12.73
C PRO A 50 -11.96 9.17 -13.88
N TYR A 51 -11.54 10.42 -13.65
CA TYR A 51 -10.75 11.24 -14.57
C TYR A 51 -9.23 11.11 -14.34
N LYS A 52 -8.79 10.48 -13.25
CA LYS A 52 -7.37 10.23 -12.98
C LYS A 52 -7.01 8.76 -13.19
N ARG A 53 -5.85 8.50 -13.80
CA ARG A 53 -5.36 7.15 -14.05
C ARG A 53 -4.36 6.70 -13.00
N TYR A 54 -4.45 5.45 -12.55
CA TYR A 54 -3.31 4.83 -11.87
C TYR A 54 -2.29 4.35 -12.90
N GLU A 55 -1.02 4.75 -12.74
CA GLU A 55 0.07 4.36 -13.62
C GLU A 55 1.26 3.82 -12.81
N PHE A 56 1.96 2.83 -13.37
CA PHE A 56 3.21 2.32 -12.80
C PHE A 56 4.38 2.90 -13.56
N GLU A 57 5.23 3.69 -12.89
CA GLU A 57 6.38 4.35 -13.52
C GLU A 57 7.68 4.07 -12.78
N ALA A 58 8.78 4.11 -13.53
CA ALA A 58 10.13 3.94 -13.00
C ALA A 58 10.63 5.21 -12.27
N VAL A 59 9.93 5.59 -11.20
CA VAL A 59 10.25 6.74 -10.34
C VAL A 59 10.58 6.28 -8.92
N ASP A 60 11.29 7.12 -8.14
CA ASP A 60 11.71 6.78 -6.77
C ASP A 60 10.57 6.89 -5.73
N LYS A 61 9.65 7.85 -5.95
CA LYS A 61 8.53 8.17 -5.08
C LYS A 61 7.26 8.36 -5.92
N GLY A 62 6.15 7.91 -5.38
CA GLY A 62 4.84 8.13 -5.99
C GLY A 62 4.53 9.61 -5.99
N TYR A 63 3.80 10.05 -7.01
CA TYR A 63 3.35 11.42 -7.13
C TYR A 63 1.96 11.46 -7.76
N GLU A 64 1.38 12.65 -7.72
CA GLU A 64 0.10 12.96 -8.32
C GLU A 64 0.25 14.23 -9.14
N ASP A 65 -0.38 14.24 -10.31
CA ASP A 65 -0.63 15.44 -11.10
C ASP A 65 -2.13 15.52 -11.44
N ASP A 66 -2.51 16.41 -12.36
CA ASP A 66 -3.93 16.61 -12.72
C ASP A 66 -4.54 15.42 -13.47
N GLU A 67 -3.74 14.56 -14.09
CA GLU A 67 -4.18 13.47 -14.97
C GLU A 67 -3.99 12.07 -14.35
N LYS A 68 -3.01 11.90 -13.45
CA LYS A 68 -2.64 10.56 -12.95
C LYS A 68 -2.14 10.52 -11.51
N TRP A 69 -2.22 9.31 -10.97
CA TRP A 69 -1.65 8.86 -9.71
C TRP A 69 -0.59 7.80 -10.00
N VAL A 70 0.66 8.12 -9.72
CA VAL A 70 1.79 7.25 -10.08
C VAL A 70 2.23 6.40 -8.90
N ILE A 71 2.30 5.09 -9.16
CA ILE A 71 2.83 4.07 -8.26
C ILE A 71 4.25 3.73 -8.72
N PRO A 72 5.28 3.89 -7.86
CA PRO A 72 6.67 3.55 -8.20
C PRO A 72 6.85 2.08 -8.56
N SER A 73 7.56 1.79 -9.66
CA SER A 73 7.95 0.43 -10.05
C SER A 73 9.41 0.09 -9.73
N THR A 74 10.20 1.06 -9.27
CA THR A 74 11.65 0.90 -9.00
C THR A 74 11.95 0.15 -7.70
N LYS A 75 10.96 0.01 -6.81
CA LYS A 75 11.09 -0.60 -5.49
C LYS A 75 10.09 -1.72 -5.32
N LYS A 76 10.44 -2.71 -4.50
CA LYS A 76 9.47 -3.70 -4.03
C LYS A 76 8.44 -3.01 -3.15
N LEU A 77 7.18 -3.17 -3.52
CA LEU A 77 6.03 -2.64 -2.79
C LEU A 77 5.20 -3.80 -2.26
N TYR A 78 4.44 -3.53 -1.21
CA TYR A 78 3.58 -4.50 -0.54
C TYR A 78 2.18 -3.91 -0.35
N VAL A 79 1.17 -4.74 -0.54
CA VAL A 79 -0.22 -4.42 -0.21
C VAL A 79 -0.49 -4.93 1.21
N VAL A 80 -0.82 -4.02 2.12
CA VAL A 80 -1.24 -4.36 3.48
C VAL A 80 -2.76 -4.37 3.53
N ILE A 81 -3.32 -5.55 3.77
CA ILE A 81 -4.76 -5.79 3.81
C ILE A 81 -5.20 -5.76 5.27
N LEU A 82 -6.17 -4.89 5.59
CA LEU A 82 -6.79 -4.85 6.91
C LEU A 82 -7.91 -5.87 6.97
N VAL A 83 -7.84 -6.80 7.92
CA VAL A 83 -8.95 -7.71 8.21
C VAL A 83 -9.81 -7.04 9.28
N CYS A 84 -11.05 -6.70 8.91
CA CYS A 84 -12.04 -6.19 9.85
C CYS A 84 -12.97 -7.33 10.26
N ARG A 85 -13.27 -7.44 11.56
CA ARG A 85 -14.33 -8.34 12.05
C ARG A 85 -15.65 -7.59 11.96
N LEU A 86 -16.57 -8.05 11.12
CA LEU A 86 -17.95 -7.59 11.16
C LEU A 86 -18.57 -8.05 12.48
N LEU A 87 -19.03 -7.09 13.28
CA LEU A 87 -19.92 -7.36 14.39
C LEU A 87 -21.32 -7.54 13.79
N LEU A 88 -21.66 -8.78 13.45
CA LEU A 88 -23.05 -9.18 13.14
C LEU A 88 -23.76 -9.55 14.43
#